data_AF-A0A714KS26-F1
#
_entry.id   AF-A0A714KS26-F1
#
_cell.length_a   1.000
_cell.length_b   1.000
_cell.length_c   1.000
_cell.angle_alpha   90.00
_cell.angle_beta   90.00
_cell.angle_gamma   90.00
#
_symmetry.space_group_name_H-M   'P 1'
#
loop_
_entity.id
_entity.type
_entity.pdbx_description
1 polymer ?
#
loop_
_entity_poly.entity_id
_entity_poly.type
_entity_poly.pdbx_seq_one_letter_code
_entity_poly.pdbx_strand_id
1 'polypeptide(L)'
;MDQEIKSLELNITQLSAITGAHRQTIASRLKGVKTSGGNGSNLKIYRLVDILTAMMTMPAVTGENGPNKMKPSDRRAWFQSEMTRIEL
;
A
#
# COMPACT_ATOMS: atom_id res chain seq x y z
N MET A 1 11.58 -20.79 -8.90
CA MET A 1 10.60 -20.03 -8.10
C MET A 1 11.04 -18.60 -7.77
N ASP A 2 12.08 -18.35 -6.95
CA ASP A 2 12.44 -16.97 -6.58
C ASP A 2 12.83 -16.06 -7.76
N GLN A 3 13.54 -16.61 -8.75
CA GLN A 3 13.92 -15.84 -9.93
C GLN A 3 12.72 -15.49 -10.81
N GLU A 4 11.75 -16.41 -10.94
CA GLU A 4 10.54 -16.21 -11.74
C GLU A 4 9.64 -15.12 -11.13
N ILE A 5 9.51 -15.11 -9.80
CA ILE A 5 8.78 -14.08 -9.06
C ILE A 5 9.47 -12.71 -9.21
N LYS A 6 10.81 -12.68 -9.19
CA LYS A 6 11.59 -11.44 -9.36
C LYS A 6 11.46 -10.82 -10.74
N SER A 7 11.31 -11.64 -11.78
CA SER A 7 11.12 -11.20 -13.16
C SER A 7 9.66 -11.00 -13.56
N LEU A 8 8.70 -11.30 -12.69
CA LEU A 8 7.29 -11.22 -13.04
C LEU A 8 6.87 -9.77 -13.28
N GLU A 9 6.39 -9.51 -14.50
CA GLU A 9 5.93 -8.21 -14.95
C GLU A 9 4.42 -8.23 -15.20
N LEU A 10 3.74 -7.21 -14.69
CA LEU A 10 2.29 -7.09 -14.71
C LEU A 10 1.88 -5.68 -15.13
N ASN A 11 0.84 -5.60 -15.95
CA ASN A 11 0.16 -4.34 -16.26
C ASN A 11 -1.08 -4.15 -15.37
N ILE A 12 -1.67 -2.94 -15.40
CA ILE A 12 -2.83 -2.58 -14.57
C ILE A 12 -4.03 -3.49 -14.82
N THR A 13 -4.24 -3.96 -16.05
CA THR A 13 -5.34 -4.87 -16.38
C THR A 13 -5.15 -6.25 -15.74
N GLN A 14 -3.93 -6.79 -15.78
CA GLN A 14 -3.60 -8.06 -15.13
C GLN A 14 -3.72 -7.94 -13.60
N LEU A 15 -3.22 -6.85 -13.01
CA LEU A 15 -3.37 -6.58 -11.59
C LEU A 15 -4.84 -6.48 -11.18
N SER A 16 -5.68 -5.87 -12.02
CA SER A 16 -7.13 -5.78 -11.80
C SER A 16 -7.79 -7.16 -11.80
N ALA A 17 -7.43 -8.02 -12.75
CA ALA A 17 -7.94 -9.39 -12.81
C ALA A 17 -7.52 -10.23 -11.59
N ILE A 18 -6.29 -10.08 -11.11
CA ILE A 18 -5.76 -10.86 -9.97
C ILE A 18 -6.33 -10.38 -8.63
N THR A 19 -6.45 -9.06 -8.45
CA THR A 19 -6.84 -8.47 -7.16
C THR A 19 -8.34 -8.22 -7.03
N GLY A 20 -9.09 -8.27 -8.14
CA GLY A 20 -10.48 -7.83 -8.20
C GLY A 20 -10.68 -6.31 -8.05
N ALA A 21 -9.61 -5.54 -7.85
CA ALA A 21 -9.70 -4.10 -7.68
C ALA A 21 -9.91 -3.40 -9.03
N HIS A 22 -10.68 -2.32 -9.02
CA HIS A 22 -10.88 -1.51 -10.20
C HIS A 22 -9.56 -0.89 -10.68
N ARG A 23 -9.36 -0.84 -12.01
CA ARG A 23 -8.12 -0.35 -12.64
C ARG A 23 -7.72 1.04 -12.15
N GLN A 24 -8.69 1.94 -11.94
CA GLN A 24 -8.43 3.29 -11.45
C GLN A 24 -7.88 3.29 -10.01
N THR A 25 -8.36 2.40 -9.15
CA THR A 25 -7.88 2.23 -7.78
C THR A 25 -6.43 1.76 -7.79
N ILE A 26 -6.10 0.81 -8.67
CA ILE A 26 -4.73 0.31 -8.84
C ILE A 26 -3.82 1.42 -9.37
N ALA A 27 -4.24 2.15 -10.40
CA ALA A 27 -3.48 3.27 -10.94
C ALA A 27 -3.17 4.34 -9.89
N SER A 28 -4.14 4.65 -9.02
CA SER A 28 -3.97 5.58 -7.90
C SER A 28 -2.97 5.05 -6.87
N ARG A 29 -3.09 3.78 -6.46
CA ARG A 29 -2.20 3.13 -5.48
C ARG A 29 -0.77 2.98 -5.99
N LEU A 30 -0.59 2.78 -7.29
CA LEU A 30 0.73 2.66 -7.93
C LEU A 30 1.32 4.01 -8.36
N LYS A 31 0.68 5.13 -7.97
CA LYS A 31 1.22 6.46 -8.27
C LYS A 31 2.59 6.61 -7.59
N GLY A 32 3.63 6.83 -8.39
CA GLY A 32 5.01 6.94 -7.92
C GLY A 32 5.79 5.63 -7.87
N VAL A 33 5.17 4.48 -8.18
CA VAL A 33 5.87 3.21 -8.34
C VAL A 33 6.59 3.20 -9.69
N LYS A 34 7.86 2.74 -9.70
CA LYS A 34 8.66 2.65 -10.91
C LYS A 34 8.04 1.65 -11.89
N THR A 35 7.89 2.08 -13.14
CA THR A 35 7.50 1.20 -14.24
C THR A 35 8.74 0.53 -14.82
N SER A 36 8.65 -0.76 -15.14
CA SER A 36 9.74 -1.49 -15.83
C SER A 36 9.68 -1.34 -17.35
N GLY A 37 8.55 -0.88 -17.90
CA GLY A 37 8.40 -0.63 -19.33
C GLY A 37 7.01 -0.15 -19.75
N GLY A 38 6.76 -0.18 -21.05
CA GLY A 38 5.52 0.29 -21.68
C GLY A 38 5.68 1.63 -22.39
N ASN A 39 4.57 2.21 -22.85
CA ASN A 39 4.57 3.46 -23.62
C ASN A 39 4.32 4.71 -22.75
N GLY A 40 4.33 4.57 -21.42
CA GLY A 40 4.23 5.66 -20.45
C GLY A 40 2.83 6.28 -20.29
N SER A 41 2.04 6.34 -21.37
CA SER A 41 0.70 6.92 -21.40
C SER A 41 -0.40 5.90 -21.12
N ASN A 42 -0.49 4.84 -21.93
CA ASN A 42 -1.62 3.91 -21.93
C ASN A 42 -1.27 2.52 -21.40
N LEU A 43 -0.01 2.12 -21.52
CA LEU A 43 0.51 0.85 -21.07
C LEU A 43 1.67 1.11 -20.10
N LYS A 44 1.43 0.82 -18.83
CA LYS A 44 2.43 0.81 -17.77
C LYS A 44 2.63 -0.62 -17.31
N ILE A 45 3.88 -1.06 -17.38
CA ILE A 45 4.31 -2.38 -16.91
C ILE A 45 5.08 -2.17 -15.62
N TYR A 46 4.80 -3.01 -14.63
CA TYR A 46 5.41 -2.98 -13.31
C TYR A 46 5.99 -4.34 -12.99
N ARG A 47 7.15 -4.38 -12.34
CA ARG A 47 7.64 -5.60 -11.72
C ARG A 47 6.92 -5.84 -10.41
N LEU A 48 6.60 -7.10 -10.13
CA LEU A 48 5.97 -7.48 -8.87
C LEU A 48 6.82 -7.04 -7.66
N VAL A 49 8.14 -7.18 -7.76
CA VAL A 49 9.08 -6.76 -6.69
C VAL A 49 8.95 -5.26 -6.44
N ASP A 50 8.94 -4.42 -7.48
CA ASP A 50 8.85 -2.96 -7.32
C ASP A 50 7.53 -2.54 -6.68
N ILE A 51 6.42 -3.22 -7.03
CA ILE A 51 5.12 -3.01 -6.41
C ILE A 51 5.19 -3.34 -4.91
N LEU A 52 5.70 -4.53 -4.56
CA LEU A 52 5.77 -4.99 -3.18
C LEU A 52 6.71 -4.14 -2.34
N THR A 53 7.89 -3.79 -2.86
CA THR A 53 8.83 -2.89 -2.18
C THR A 53 8.18 -1.54 -1.93
N ALA A 54 7.52 -0.95 -2.93
CA ALA A 54 6.79 0.31 -2.73
C ALA A 54 5.75 0.18 -1.62
N MET A 55 4.98 -0.91 -1.59
CA MET A 55 4.00 -1.17 -0.53
C MET A 55 4.61 -1.30 0.86
N MET A 56 5.76 -1.94 0.99
CA MET A 56 6.46 -2.09 2.28
C MET A 56 7.11 -0.78 2.76
N THR A 57 7.48 0.10 1.82
CA THR A 57 8.06 1.43 2.13
C THR A 57 7.01 2.53 2.28
N MET A 58 5.76 2.27 1.91
CA MET A 58 4.69 3.25 2.09
C MET A 58 4.57 3.57 3.58
N PRO A 59 4.57 4.86 3.96
CA PRO A 59 4.36 5.24 5.35
C PRO A 59 3.04 4.64 5.81
N ALA A 60 3.06 4.01 6.99
CA ALA A 60 1.84 3.52 7.60
C ALA A 60 0.82 4.66 7.57
N VAL A 61 -0.38 4.38 7.07
CA VAL A 61 -1.50 5.33 7.16
C VAL A 61 -1.87 5.39 8.64
N THR A 62 -1.09 6.14 9.43
CA THR A 62 -1.60 6.70 10.66
C THR A 62 -2.69 7.65 10.19
N GLY A 63 -3.95 7.24 10.37
CA GLY A 63 -5.07 8.17 10.25
C GLY A 63 -4.75 9.46 11.01
N GLU A 64 -5.40 10.56 10.69
CA GLU A 64 -5.16 11.85 11.35
C GLU A 64 -5.22 11.76 12.89
N ASN A 65 -5.89 10.73 13.41
CA ASN A 65 -5.99 10.37 14.83
C ASN A 65 -5.02 9.26 15.30
N GLY A 66 -3.88 9.08 14.64
CA GLY A 66 -2.86 8.12 15.13
C GLY A 66 -2.25 8.60 16.45
N PRO A 67 -1.96 7.71 17.43
CA PRO A 67 -1.46 8.10 18.75
C PRO A 67 -0.18 8.95 18.67
N ASN A 68 0.66 8.74 17.65
CA ASN A 68 1.88 9.50 17.42
C ASN A 68 1.66 10.96 16.99
N LYS A 69 0.44 11.33 16.57
CA LYS A 69 0.05 12.71 16.21
C LYS A 69 -0.81 13.40 17.28
N MET A 70 -1.19 12.67 18.33
CA MET A 70 -1.94 13.21 19.48
C MET A 70 -1.02 13.96 20.44
N LYS A 71 -1.56 14.97 21.15
CA LYS A 71 -0.89 15.56 22.31
C LYS A 71 -0.67 14.47 23.38
N PRO A 72 0.36 14.59 24.23
CA PRO A 72 0.63 13.59 25.26
C PRO A 72 -0.57 13.27 26.18
N SER A 73 -1.40 14.25 26.50
CA SER A 73 -2.64 14.07 27.28
C SER A 73 -3.64 13.16 26.56
N ASP A 74 -3.87 13.45 25.28
CA ASP A 74 -4.88 12.79 24.46
C ASP A 74 -4.45 11.36 24.12
N ARG A 75 -3.14 11.15 23.94
CA ARG A 75 -2.53 9.82 23.78
C ARG A 75 -2.74 8.95 25.02
N ARG A 76 -2.57 9.52 26.23
CA ARG A 76 -2.80 8.79 27.49
C ARG A 76 -4.28 8.40 27.63
N ALA A 77 -5.19 9.32 27.35
CA ALA A 77 -6.63 9.05 27.39
C ALA A 77 -7.05 7.96 26.38
N TRP A 78 -6.52 8.02 25.15
CA TRP A 78 -6.73 6.99 24.14
C TRP A 78 -6.23 5.62 24.60
N PHE A 79 -5.02 5.54 25.14
CA PHE A 79 -4.45 4.26 25.61
C PHE A 79 -5.23 3.68 26.79
N GLN A 80 -5.71 4.53 27.69
CA GLN A 80 -6.54 4.11 28.82
C GLN A 80 -7.90 3.59 28.33
N SER A 81 -8.52 4.25 27.36
CA SER A 81 -9.74 3.76 26.71
C SER A 81 -9.54 2.41 26.03
N GLU A 82 -8.39 2.18 25.38
CA GLU A 82 -8.09 0.88 24.74
C GLU A 82 -7.86 -0.23 25.78
N MET A 83 -7.18 0.05 26.89
CA MET A 83 -7.01 -0.93 27.97
C MET A 83 -8.36 -1.37 28.54
N THR A 84 -9.27 -0.43 28.83
CA THR A 84 -10.61 -0.75 29.35
C THR A 84 -11.45 -1.56 28.37
N ARG A 85 -11.18 -1.49 27.06
CA ARG A 85 -11.85 -2.36 26.06
C ARG A 85 -11.39 -3.81 26.11
N ILE A 86 -10.16 -4.07 26.54
CA ILE A 86 -9.55 -5.41 26.60
C ILE A 86 -9.93 -6.12 27.91
N GLU A 87 -10.26 -5.38 28.97
CA GLU A 87 -10.68 -5.93 30.26
C GLU A 87 -12.13 -6.47 30.30
N LEU A 88 -12.66 -6.93 29.15
CA LEU A 88 -13.99 -7.55 29.01
C LEU A 88 -13.88 -9.05 28.74
#